data_AF-W1Y0K6-F1
#
_entry.id   AF-W1Y0K6-F1
#
_cell.length_a   1.000
_cell.length_b   1.000
_cell.length_c   1.000
_cell.angle_alpha   90.00
_cell.angle_beta   90.00
_cell.angle_gamma   90.00
#
_symmetry.space_group_name_H-M   'P 1'
#
loop_
_entity.id
_entity.type
_entity.pdbx_description
1 polymer ?
#
loop_
_entity_poly.entity_id
_entity_poly.type
_entity_poly.pdbx_seq_one_letter_code
_entity_poly.pdbx_strand_id
1 'polypeptide(L)' 'SHIVVMGIGEPFDNYNNVLNFIRTINDDKGMAIGARHITVSTSGLAHKIREFANEGVQVNLAVSLHAPNNELRS' A
#
# COMPACT_ATOMS: atom_id res chain seq x y z
N SER A 1 0.39 -10.28 14.44
CA SER A 1 0.57 -10.69 13.03
C SER A 1 0.74 -9.46 12.16
N HIS A 2 1.55 -9.50 11.10
CA HIS A 2 1.75 -8.38 10.17
C HIS A 2 1.53 -8.84 8.73
N ILE A 3 1.00 -7.95 7.88
CA ILE A 3 0.77 -8.20 6.46
C ILE A 3 1.55 -7.14 5.68
N VAL A 4 2.31 -7.59 4.68
CA VAL A 4 3.10 -6.70 3.83
C VAL A 4 2.77 -7.01 2.37
N VAL A 5 2.24 -6.01 1.66
CA VAL A 5 1.93 -6.09 0.23
C VAL A 5 3.21 -5.74 -0.55
N MET A 6 4.06 -6.75 -0.74
CA MET A 6 5.36 -6.70 -1.43
C MET A 6 5.60 -7.90 -2.35
N GLY A 7 4.51 -8.57 -2.77
CA GLY A 7 4.59 -9.74 -3.64
C GLY A 7 4.86 -9.38 -5.10
N ILE A 8 4.19 -10.08 -6.01
CA ILE A 8 4.31 -9.84 -7.44
C ILE A 8 3.42 -8.65 -7.85
N GLY A 9 3.99 -7.74 -8.64
CA GLY A 9 3.28 -6.61 -9.24
C GLY A 9 3.28 -5.35 -8.38
N GLU A 10 2.86 -4.24 -9.01
CA GLU A 10 2.70 -2.94 -8.37
C GLU A 10 1.30 -2.83 -7.74
N PRO A 11 1.15 -2.69 -6.41
CA PRO A 11 -0.16 -2.66 -5.77
C PRO A 11 -1.09 -1.55 -6.28
N PHE A 12 -0.54 -0.40 -6.66
CA PHE A 12 -1.35 0.72 -7.16
C PHE A 12 -1.81 0.58 -8.62
N ASP A 13 -1.25 -0.35 -9.39
CA ASP A 13 -1.84 -0.75 -10.69
C ASP A 13 -3.11 -1.58 -10.50
N ASN A 14 -3.24 -2.24 -9.35
CA ASN A 14 -4.42 -3.03 -8.95
C ASN A 14 -5.21 -2.37 -7.80
N TYR A 15 -5.30 -1.04 -7.83
CA TYR A 15 -5.73 -0.19 -6.72
C TYR A 15 -7.03 -0.64 -6.03
N ASN A 16 -8.12 -0.83 -6.80
CA ASN A 16 -9.43 -1.15 -6.23
C ASN A 16 -9.43 -2.48 -5.48
N ASN A 17 -8.75 -3.50 -6.02
CA ASN A 17 -8.67 -4.81 -5.38
C ASN A 17 -7.78 -4.78 -4.14
N VAL A 18 -6.68 -4.02 -4.18
CA VAL A 18 -5.81 -3.83 -3.01
C VAL A 18 -6.54 -3.10 -1.89
N LEU A 19 -7.29 -2.04 -2.21
CA LEU A 19 -8.08 -1.31 -1.22
C LEU A 19 -9.18 -2.18 -0.61
N ASN A 20 -9.90 -2.94 -1.42
CA ASN A 20 -10.92 -3.88 -0.95
C ASN A 20 -10.32 -4.96 -0.04
N PHE A 21 -9.16 -5.50 -0.42
CA PHE A 21 -8.41 -6.44 0.42
C PHE A 21 -8.07 -5.82 1.77
N ILE A 22 -7.47 -4.63 1.80
CA ILE A 22 -7.09 -3.92 3.03
C ILE A 22 -8.29 -3.73 3.96
N ARG A 23 -9.41 -3.23 3.42
CA ARG A 23 -10.64 -3.04 4.18
C ARG A 23 -11.17 -4.36 4.74
N THR A 24 -11.15 -5.43 3.94
CA THR A 24 -11.64 -6.75 4.35
C THR A 24 -10.84 -7.35 5.49
N ILE A 25 -9.51 -7.28 5.44
CA ILE A 25 -8.66 -7.84 6.50
C ILE A 25 -8.65 -6.97 7.77
N ASN A 26 -8.93 -5.67 7.63
CA ASN A 26 -8.99 -4.73 8.74
C ASN A 26 -10.36 -4.72 9.46
N ASP A 27 -11.44 -5.08 8.77
CA ASP A 27 -12.79 -5.14 9.34
C ASP A 27 -12.89 -6.13 10.52
N ASP A 28 -13.65 -5.77 11.55
CA ASP A 28 -13.88 -6.59 12.75
C ASP A 28 -14.60 -7.92 12.43
N LYS A 29 -15.40 -7.95 11.36
CA LYS A 29 -16.05 -9.18 10.86
C LYS A 29 -15.18 -9.95 9.86
N GLY A 30 -14.05 -9.38 9.46
CA GLY A 30 -13.05 -10.02 8.62
C GLY A 30 -11.99 -10.72 9.47
N MET A 31 -10.74 -10.31 9.30
CA MET A 31 -9.62 -10.85 10.11
C MET A 31 -9.30 -10.00 11.33
N ALA A 32 -9.97 -8.85 11.53
CA ALA A 32 -9.74 -7.91 12.62
C ALA A 32 -8.27 -7.51 12.80
N ILE A 33 -7.51 -7.40 11.69
CA ILE A 33 -6.10 -7.01 11.73
C ILE A 33 -6.03 -5.49 11.82
N GLY A 34 -5.47 -4.96 12.91
CA GLY A 34 -5.29 -3.52 13.07
C GLY A 34 -4.50 -2.91 11.91
N ALA A 35 -4.98 -1.79 11.36
CA ALA A 35 -4.44 -1.16 10.15
C ALA A 35 -2.93 -0.89 10.20
N ARG A 36 -2.40 -0.57 11.38
CA ARG A 36 -0.96 -0.32 11.62
C ARG A 36 -0.07 -1.55 11.47
N HIS A 37 -0.65 -2.75 11.35
CA HIS A 37 0.05 -4.00 11.04
C HIS A 37 0.05 -4.34 9.55
N ILE A 38 -0.53 -3.48 8.71
CA ILE A 38 -0.61 -3.65 7.26
C ILE A 38 0.33 -2.62 6.62
N THR A 39 1.18 -3.08 5.71
CA THR A 39 2.08 -2.22 4.93
C THR A 39 1.85 -2.43 3.44
N VAL A 40 1.63 -1.35 2.70
CA VAL A 40 1.53 -1.37 1.23
C VAL A 40 2.80 -0.76 0.65
N SER A 41 3.49 -1.49 -0.22
CA SER A 41 4.66 -0.97 -0.94
C SER A 41 4.26 -0.48 -2.33
N THR A 42 4.90 0.59 -2.81
CA THR A 42 4.72 1.10 -4.18
C THR A 42 6.05 1.57 -4.77
N SER A 43 6.20 1.39 -6.09
CA SER A 43 7.28 1.95 -6.91
C SER A 43 7.23 3.49 -7.04
N GLY A 44 6.12 4.12 -6.62
CA GLY A 44 6.04 5.58 -6.48
C GLY A 44 5.12 6.28 -7.49
N LEU A 45 3.95 5.70 -7.77
CA LEU A 45 2.89 6.36 -8.55
C LEU A 45 2.30 7.55 -7.76
N ALA A 46 2.88 8.74 -7.95
CA ALA A 46 2.62 9.91 -7.12
C ALA A 46 1.13 10.33 -7.05
N HIS A 47 0.38 10.19 -8.15
CA HIS A 47 -1.05 10.48 -8.16
C HIS A 47 -1.84 9.46 -7.32
N LYS A 48 -1.51 8.16 -7.45
CA LYS A 48 -2.11 7.09 -6.64
C LYS A 48 -1.77 7.19 -5.16
N ILE A 49 -0.57 7.63 -4.80
CA ILE A 49 -0.23 7.91 -3.39
C ILE A 49 -1.17 8.96 -2.80
N ARG A 50 -1.48 10.02 -3.56
CA ARG A 50 -2.39 11.08 -3.11
C ARG A 50 -3.84 10.60 -3.01
N GLU A 51 -4.31 9.81 -3.98
CA GLU A 51 -5.62 9.14 -3.92
C GLU A 51 -5.69 8.25 -2.67
N PHE A 52 -4.67 7.42 -2.44
CA PHE A 52 -4.59 6.50 -1.31
C PHE A 52 -4.62 7.21 0.05
N ALA A 53 -3.96 8.36 0.16
CA ALA A 53 -3.97 9.17 1.37
C ALA A 53 -5.38 9.66 1.76
N ASN A 54 -6.29 9.78 0.79
CA ASN A 54 -7.66 10.23 1.03
C ASN A 54 -8.63 9.09 1.38
N GLU A 55 -8.21 7.82 1.30
CA GLU A 55 -9.08 6.67 1.57
C GLU A 55 -9.41 6.46 3.06
N GLY A 56 -8.74 7.20 3.95
CA GLY A 56 -8.93 7.10 5.41
C GLY A 56 -8.40 5.80 6.03
N VAL A 57 -7.74 4.94 5.26
CA VAL A 57 -7.11 3.71 5.76
C VAL A 57 -5.79 4.05 6.46
N GLN A 58 -5.66 3.66 7.73
CA GLN A 58 -4.50 4.01 8.55
C GLN A 58 -3.33 3.01 8.40
N VAL A 59 -3.16 2.46 7.20
CA VAL A 59 -2.08 1.50 6.92
C VAL A 59 -0.74 2.19 6.74
N ASN A 60 0.36 1.44 6.83
CA ASN A 60 1.69 1.96 6.54
C ASN A 60 1.93 1.99 5.03
N LEU A 61 2.58 3.05 4.54
CA LEU A 61 3.02 3.15 3.16
C LEU A 61 4.56 3.00 3.11
N ALA A 62 5.04 2.09 2.28
CA ALA A 62 6.45 1.96 1.93
C ALA A 62 6.66 2.43 0.50
N VAL A 63 7.72 3.23 0.26
CA VAL A 63 8.06 3.74 -1.07
C VAL A 63 9.38 3.12 -1.51
N SER A 64 9.33 2.37 -2.61
CA SER A 64 10.46 1.71 -3.24
C SER A 64 11.28 2.73 -4.04
N LEU A 65 12.26 3.34 -3.38
CA LEU A 65 13.05 4.43 -3.97
C LEU A 65 14.18 3.91 -4.89
N HIS A 66 14.95 2.92 -4.43
CA HIS A 66 16.05 2.23 -5.12
C HIS A 66 17.25 3.08 -5.60
N ALA A 67 17.19 4.41 -5.58
CA ALA A 67 18.30 5.30 -5.93
C ALA A 67 18.15 6.70 -5.32
N PRO A 68 19.25 7.41 -5.01
CA PRO A 68 19.20 8.72 -4.33
C PRO A 68 18.94 9.92 -5.26
N ASN A 69 19.01 9.75 -6.58
CA ASN A 69 18.80 10.82 -7.57
C ASN A 69 18.05 10.27 -8.80
N ASN A 70 17.54 11.18 -9.64
CA ASN A 70 16.76 10.79 -10.81
C ASN A 70 17.59 10.09 -11.89
N GLU A 71 18.85 10.47 -12.06
CA GLU A 71 19.76 9.90 -13.07
C GLU A 71 20.02 8.41 -12.85
N LEU A 72 20.04 7.98 -11.58
CA LEU A 72 20.21 6.58 -11.19
C LEU A 72 18.87 5.82 -11.08
N ARG A 73 17.74 6.53 -11.04
CA ARG A 73 16.39 5.98 -10.82
C ARG A 73 15.56 5.83 -12.11
N SER A 74 15.94 6.53 -13.16
CA SER A 74 15.24 6.61 -14.46
C SER A 74 15.20 5.30 -15.21
#